data_AF-A0A7J5ZC77-F1
#
_entry.id   AF-A0A7J5ZC77-F1
#
_cell.length_a   1.000
_cell.length_b   1.000
_cell.length_c   1.000
_cell.angle_alpha   90.00
_cell.angle_beta   90.00
_cell.angle_gamma   90.00
#
_symmetry.space_group_name_H-M   'P 1'
#
loop_
_entity.id
_entity.type
_entity.pdbx_description
1 polymer ?
#
loop_
_entity_poly.entity_id
_entity_poly.type
_entity_poly.pdbx_seq_one_letter_code
_entity_poly.pdbx_strand_id
1 'polypeptide(L)'
;MVMVMVLVLVMVMVMVLVMVLVMGMVLLACDHSLDLSRALLQAWLSEVESLYHSVLWRPETPSSYADEQGPKHWSESRFTHFVDSDNLLTNSQVLSDLMAENLTIVAPMLESKGLYSNFWCGITPQGYYRRTPEYIPIRRWQRKGSFAVPMVHSTFLLDLRRRASGALAFHPPPPLPLRWVQMYVCNKDHYGYLPVPLQPEQTLEEEEEISFTMEPSRHIHTLPKEQGKMGFDEIFLINLKRRSDRRDRMLTSLSVLGINATLTEAVDGKALNSSQLQAMGIDMLPGYKDPYSERVLTRGEIGCFLSHHNIWKQVQPPSVNLSVQQQDLQQVLVLEDDVRFEPRFHSRLVTLMENVQRVGLEWDLIYVGRKRLQVKEPERSVEGVGDLVHPDYSYWTLGYVLSLSGARKLLQARP
;
A
#
# COMPACT_ATOMS: atom_id res chain seq x y z
N MET A 1 1.97 36.83 -16.78
CA MET A 1 2.81 36.70 -15.56
C MET A 1 2.60 35.28 -15.03
N VAL A 2 3.52 34.33 -15.25
CA VAL A 2 3.17 32.90 -15.19
C VAL A 2 4.13 32.07 -14.33
N MET A 3 3.68 31.62 -13.15
CA MET A 3 4.23 30.42 -12.47
C MET A 3 3.40 29.22 -12.89
N VAL A 4 4.04 28.06 -13.05
CA VAL A 4 3.38 26.83 -13.46
C VAL A 4 3.70 25.69 -12.49
N MET A 5 2.70 25.17 -11.78
CA MET A 5 2.87 23.83 -11.20
C MET A 5 2.69 22.83 -12.33
N VAL A 6 3.71 22.05 -12.62
CA VAL A 6 3.62 21.00 -13.65
C VAL A 6 3.53 19.67 -12.92
N LEU A 7 2.32 19.13 -12.84
CA LEU A 7 2.12 17.75 -12.43
C LEU A 7 2.46 16.87 -13.65
N VAL A 8 3.76 16.62 -13.88
CA VAL A 8 4.22 15.62 -14.86
C VAL A 8 4.17 14.26 -14.21
N LEU A 9 2.96 13.84 -13.99
CA LEU A 9 2.65 12.45 -13.80
C LEU A 9 3.36 11.65 -14.96
N VAL A 10 4.09 10.54 -14.75
CA VAL A 10 4.56 9.42 -15.64
C VAL A 10 4.41 7.92 -15.16
N MET A 11 3.44 7.11 -15.60
CA MET A 11 3.52 5.63 -15.49
C MET A 11 2.71 4.82 -16.51
N VAL A 12 3.20 3.60 -16.68
CA VAL A 12 2.82 2.61 -17.70
C VAL A 12 1.33 2.26 -17.63
N MET A 13 0.73 2.41 -18.82
CA MET A 13 -0.63 2.03 -19.23
C MET A 13 -1.78 2.84 -18.63
N VAL A 14 -2.31 3.70 -19.51
CA VAL A 14 -3.73 4.10 -19.60
C VAL A 14 -4.17 5.18 -18.62
N MET A 15 -3.31 6.14 -18.27
CA MET A 15 -3.82 7.44 -17.86
C MET A 15 -2.87 8.58 -18.17
N VAL A 16 -3.45 9.64 -18.71
CA VAL A 16 -2.87 10.96 -18.83
C VAL A 16 -3.70 11.88 -17.94
N LEU A 17 -3.06 12.62 -17.02
CA LEU A 17 -3.63 13.75 -16.30
C LEU A 17 -2.55 14.81 -16.09
N VAL A 18 -2.10 15.54 -17.11
CA VAL A 18 -1.13 16.63 -16.85
C VAL A 18 -1.84 17.80 -16.19
N MET A 19 -1.80 17.89 -14.85
CA MET A 19 -2.36 19.01 -14.11
C MET A 19 -1.39 20.18 -14.11
N VAL A 20 -1.59 21.11 -15.05
CA VAL A 20 -0.77 22.31 -15.17
C VAL A 20 -1.52 23.48 -14.53
N LEU A 21 -1.08 23.93 -13.34
CA LEU A 21 -1.63 25.14 -12.71
C LEU A 21 -0.94 26.38 -13.26
N VAL A 22 -1.57 27.04 -14.24
CA VAL A 22 -1.09 28.27 -14.87
C VAL A 22 -2.01 29.43 -14.48
N MET A 23 -1.61 30.35 -13.62
CA MET A 23 -2.46 31.52 -13.27
C MET A 23 -3.90 31.15 -12.78
N GLY A 24 -4.04 30.08 -11.99
CA GLY A 24 -5.36 29.59 -11.54
C GLY A 24 -6.15 28.80 -12.61
N MET A 25 -5.59 28.66 -13.81
CA MET A 25 -6.04 27.72 -14.82
C MET A 25 -5.55 26.32 -14.48
N VAL A 26 -6.42 25.33 -14.60
CA VAL A 26 -6.07 23.92 -14.53
C VAL A 26 -6.23 23.33 -15.91
N LEU A 27 -5.11 22.86 -16.48
CA LEU A 27 -5.13 21.98 -17.64
C LEU A 27 -5.34 20.56 -17.15
N LEU A 28 -6.25 19.81 -17.79
CA LEU A 28 -6.39 18.38 -17.60
C LEU A 28 -6.46 17.77 -18.99
N ALA A 29 -5.55 16.86 -19.28
CA ALA A 29 -5.53 16.10 -20.52
C ALA A 29 -5.70 14.64 -20.15
N CYS A 30 -6.61 13.91 -20.81
CA CYS A 30 -6.76 12.47 -20.70
C CYS A 30 -6.61 11.89 -22.09
N ASP A 31 -5.67 10.97 -22.23
CA ASP A 31 -5.19 10.48 -23.49
C ASP A 31 -4.94 8.97 -23.39
N HIS A 32 -5.33 8.26 -24.45
CA HIS A 32 -5.27 6.80 -24.56
C HIS A 32 -5.94 6.01 -23.41
N SER A 33 -6.90 6.57 -22.65
CA SER A 33 -7.64 5.83 -21.62
C SER A 33 -8.63 4.83 -22.22
N LEU A 34 -8.45 3.54 -21.91
CA LEU A 34 -9.28 2.39 -22.33
C LEU A 34 -10.28 1.95 -21.24
N ASP A 35 -10.19 2.56 -20.06
CA ASP A 35 -10.98 2.27 -18.86
C ASP A 35 -12.02 3.40 -18.59
N LEU A 36 -12.56 3.44 -17.37
CA LEU A 36 -13.54 4.46 -16.96
C LEU A 36 -12.93 5.83 -16.65
N SER A 37 -11.61 6.01 -16.76
CA SER A 37 -10.91 7.23 -16.32
C SER A 37 -11.45 8.50 -16.98
N ARG A 38 -11.75 8.46 -18.29
CA ARG A 38 -12.36 9.59 -19.00
C ARG A 38 -13.72 9.97 -18.42
N ALA A 39 -14.56 8.99 -18.12
CA ALA A 39 -15.89 9.20 -17.58
C ALA A 39 -15.83 9.73 -16.13
N LEU A 40 -14.93 9.17 -15.31
CA LEU A 40 -14.71 9.60 -13.93
C LEU A 40 -14.18 11.04 -13.86
N LEU A 41 -13.21 11.39 -14.69
CA LEU A 41 -12.65 12.73 -14.74
C LEU A 41 -13.68 13.76 -15.22
N GLN A 42 -14.50 13.39 -16.21
CA GLN A 42 -15.59 14.25 -16.67
C GLN A 42 -16.66 14.47 -15.58
N ALA A 43 -17.03 13.41 -14.84
CA ALA A 43 -17.97 13.51 -13.73
C ALA A 43 -17.42 14.33 -12.54
N TRP A 44 -16.13 14.19 -12.23
CA TRP A 44 -15.48 15.03 -11.23
C TRP A 44 -15.44 16.49 -11.68
N LEU A 45 -15.04 16.74 -12.93
CA LEU A 45 -14.95 18.09 -13.49
C LEU A 45 -16.28 18.83 -13.44
N SER A 46 -17.41 18.18 -13.74
CA SER A 46 -18.72 18.83 -13.67
C SER A 46 -19.06 19.37 -12.28
N GLU A 47 -18.46 18.83 -11.22
CA GLU A 47 -18.68 19.26 -9.84
C GLU A 47 -17.68 20.32 -9.36
N VAL A 48 -16.43 20.29 -9.85
CA VAL A 48 -15.34 21.12 -9.30
C VAL A 48 -14.87 22.24 -10.21
N GLU A 49 -15.29 22.26 -11.48
CA GLU A 49 -14.83 23.25 -12.47
C GLU A 49 -14.97 24.69 -11.98
N SER A 50 -16.07 25.00 -11.29
CA SER A 50 -16.35 26.31 -10.71
C SER A 50 -15.37 26.78 -9.63
N LEU A 51 -14.58 25.87 -9.05
CA LEU A 51 -13.56 26.19 -8.04
C LEU A 51 -12.26 26.71 -8.66
N TYR A 52 -12.08 26.52 -9.98
CA TYR A 52 -10.90 26.96 -10.71
C TYR A 52 -11.20 28.24 -11.50
N HIS A 53 -10.16 29.05 -11.75
CA HIS A 53 -10.32 30.27 -12.55
C HIS A 53 -10.70 29.93 -14.01
N SER A 54 -10.16 28.83 -14.52
CA SER A 54 -10.53 28.26 -15.81
C SER A 54 -10.07 26.80 -15.90
N VAL A 55 -10.87 25.93 -16.49
CA VAL A 55 -10.49 24.55 -16.78
C VAL A 55 -10.35 24.39 -18.30
N LEU A 56 -9.26 23.75 -18.74
CA LEU A 56 -9.13 23.30 -20.12
C LEU A 56 -9.12 21.78 -20.15
N TRP A 57 -10.19 21.20 -20.67
CA TRP A 57 -10.35 19.77 -20.87
C TRP A 57 -10.09 19.39 -22.33
N ARG A 58 -9.17 18.46 -22.55
CA ARG A 58 -8.86 17.91 -23.89
C ARG A 58 -8.95 16.39 -23.87
N PRO A 59 -10.10 15.80 -24.23
CA PRO A 59 -10.21 14.36 -24.40
C PRO A 59 -9.66 13.96 -25.77
N GLU A 60 -8.54 13.23 -25.81
CA GLU A 60 -8.03 12.67 -27.07
C GLU A 60 -8.62 11.27 -27.33
N THR A 61 -8.82 10.93 -28.61
CA THR A 61 -9.21 9.58 -29.07
C THR A 61 -8.15 9.08 -30.03
N PRO A 62 -7.43 7.98 -29.74
CA PRO A 62 -6.38 7.53 -30.64
C PRO A 62 -6.68 6.16 -31.27
N SER A 63 -6.38 6.02 -32.56
CA SER A 63 -6.40 4.74 -33.29
C SER A 63 -5.01 4.21 -33.66
N SER A 64 -3.98 5.07 -33.69
CA SER A 64 -2.54 4.78 -33.83
C SER A 64 -1.80 6.09 -34.19
N TYR A 65 -0.48 6.15 -34.00
CA TYR A 65 0.35 7.21 -34.60
C TYR A 65 0.94 6.72 -35.93
N ALA A 66 0.99 7.62 -36.93
CA ALA A 66 1.41 7.28 -38.29
C ALA A 66 2.86 6.77 -38.40
N ASP A 67 3.68 7.05 -37.40
CA ASP A 67 5.06 6.60 -37.28
C ASP A 67 5.22 5.31 -36.45
N GLU A 68 4.13 4.68 -36.01
CA GLU A 68 4.15 3.40 -35.32
C GLU A 68 4.29 2.22 -36.30
N GLN A 69 5.35 1.44 -36.14
CA GLN A 69 5.58 0.21 -36.91
C GLN A 69 4.98 -1.03 -36.23
N GLY A 70 4.31 -0.84 -35.09
CA GLY A 70 3.62 -1.88 -34.35
C GLY A 70 3.33 -1.47 -32.90
N PRO A 71 2.61 -2.31 -32.14
CA PRO A 71 2.15 -1.99 -30.78
C PRO A 71 3.26 -1.67 -29.78
N LYS A 72 4.49 -2.14 -30.05
CA LYS A 72 5.70 -1.92 -29.24
C LYS A 72 6.70 -0.94 -29.89
N HIS A 73 6.35 -0.27 -30.99
CA HIS A 73 7.17 0.79 -31.56
C HIS A 73 6.93 2.08 -30.77
N TRP A 74 8.01 2.71 -30.30
CA TRP A 74 7.97 3.91 -29.46
C TRP A 74 8.50 5.09 -30.27
N SER A 75 7.63 5.73 -31.04
CA SER A 75 8.00 6.83 -31.92
C SER A 75 8.15 8.15 -31.14
N GLU A 76 8.86 9.14 -31.72
CA GLU A 76 9.00 10.47 -31.12
C GLU A 76 7.62 11.13 -30.86
N SER A 77 6.62 10.87 -31.71
CA SER A 77 5.24 11.36 -31.54
C SER A 77 4.55 10.77 -30.30
N ARG A 78 4.93 9.57 -29.88
CA ARG A 78 4.45 8.93 -28.65
C ARG A 78 5.11 9.53 -27.40
N PHE A 79 6.39 9.90 -27.50
CA PHE A 79 7.12 10.55 -26.40
C PHE A 79 6.57 11.94 -26.04
N THR A 80 5.88 12.62 -26.94
CA THR A 80 5.23 13.92 -26.65
C THR A 80 3.93 13.83 -25.83
N HIS A 81 3.37 12.63 -25.59
CA HIS A 81 2.07 12.41 -24.93
C HIS A 81 2.21 11.61 -23.60
N PHE A 82 3.32 11.81 -22.91
CA PHE A 82 3.80 11.01 -21.77
C PHE A 82 3.18 11.38 -20.42
N VAL A 83 2.54 10.44 -19.67
CA VAL A 83 1.91 10.74 -18.35
C VAL A 83 1.84 9.59 -17.28
N ASP A 84 1.60 9.89 -15.97
CA ASP A 84 1.30 9.08 -14.69
C ASP A 84 -0.18 9.44 -14.40
N SER A 85 -0.76 8.89 -13.37
CA SER A 85 -1.75 9.65 -12.59
C SER A 85 -1.70 9.32 -11.11
N ASP A 86 -0.54 8.87 -10.67
CA ASP A 86 -0.41 8.07 -9.47
C ASP A 86 0.12 8.89 -8.27
N ASN A 87 0.50 10.16 -8.47
CA ASN A 87 1.00 11.01 -7.39
C ASN A 87 -0.14 11.56 -6.51
N LEU A 88 -0.23 11.07 -5.28
CA LEU A 88 -1.27 11.42 -4.33
C LEU A 88 -0.82 12.55 -3.42
N LEU A 89 -1.14 13.80 -3.75
CA LEU A 89 -0.86 14.95 -2.88
C LEU A 89 -1.87 15.03 -1.75
N THR A 90 -1.42 14.84 -0.52
CA THR A 90 -2.27 14.87 0.68
C THR A 90 -2.08 16.13 1.51
N ASN A 91 -0.97 16.85 1.31
CA ASN A 91 -0.68 18.08 2.02
C ASN A 91 -1.22 19.29 1.25
N SER A 92 -2.24 19.96 1.80
CA SER A 92 -2.86 21.12 1.18
C SER A 92 -1.96 22.35 1.07
N GLN A 93 -0.83 22.38 1.80
CA GLN A 93 0.15 23.47 1.75
C GLN A 93 1.27 23.23 0.73
N VAL A 94 1.30 22.08 0.04
CA VAL A 94 2.40 21.70 -0.87
C VAL A 94 2.74 22.78 -1.89
N LEU A 95 1.73 23.41 -2.51
CA LEU A 95 1.98 24.47 -3.50
C LEU A 95 2.62 25.70 -2.83
N SER A 96 2.06 26.17 -1.71
CA SER A 96 2.56 27.32 -0.98
C SER A 96 3.98 27.13 -0.47
N ASP A 97 4.29 25.94 0.05
CA ASP A 97 5.63 25.57 0.51
C ASP A 97 6.65 25.59 -0.63
N LEU A 98 6.32 24.94 -1.76
CA LEU A 98 7.20 24.91 -2.93
C LEU A 98 7.40 26.31 -3.54
N MET A 99 6.37 27.16 -3.53
CA MET A 99 6.50 28.56 -3.95
C MET A 99 7.44 29.34 -3.03
N ALA A 100 7.38 29.09 -1.71
CA ALA A 100 8.21 29.75 -0.72
C ALA A 100 9.70 29.39 -0.83
N GLU A 101 10.03 28.23 -1.41
CA GLU A 101 11.44 27.88 -1.70
C GLU A 101 12.09 28.86 -2.68
N ASN A 102 11.30 29.54 -3.52
CA ASN A 102 11.79 30.51 -4.50
C ASN A 102 12.89 29.88 -5.39
N LEU A 103 12.58 28.73 -5.98
CA LEU A 103 13.45 27.95 -6.86
C LEU A 103 12.85 27.86 -8.28
N THR A 104 13.70 27.59 -9.27
CA THR A 104 13.23 27.45 -10.66
C THR A 104 12.47 26.14 -10.85
N ILE A 105 13.01 25.04 -10.33
CA ILE A 105 12.38 23.72 -10.34
C ILE A 105 12.51 23.15 -8.93
N VAL A 106 11.39 22.80 -8.32
CA VAL A 106 11.37 22.13 -7.02
C VAL A 106 10.27 21.08 -6.95
N ALA A 107 10.63 19.85 -6.59
CA ALA A 107 9.69 18.75 -6.37
C ALA A 107 9.40 18.61 -4.86
N PRO A 108 8.15 18.35 -4.46
CA PRO A 108 7.89 17.82 -3.13
C PRO A 108 8.37 16.36 -3.08
N MET A 109 9.07 15.97 -2.02
CA MET A 109 9.44 14.57 -1.84
C MET A 109 8.20 13.75 -1.51
N LEU A 110 7.88 12.79 -2.38
CA LEU A 110 6.72 11.91 -2.21
C LEU A 110 7.12 10.60 -1.53
N GLU A 111 6.24 10.09 -0.67
CA GLU A 111 6.44 8.86 0.07
C GLU A 111 6.02 7.64 -0.74
N SER A 112 6.90 6.64 -0.82
CA SER A 112 6.63 5.39 -1.54
C SER A 112 7.05 4.17 -0.70
N LYS A 113 6.66 2.97 -1.14
CA LYS A 113 7.12 1.72 -0.53
C LYS A 113 8.62 1.53 -0.75
N GLY A 114 9.35 1.28 0.34
CA GLY A 114 10.80 1.03 0.29
C GLY A 114 11.64 2.29 0.04
N LEU A 115 12.57 2.21 -0.92
CA LEU A 115 13.54 3.28 -1.27
C LEU A 115 13.34 3.80 -2.71
N TYR A 116 12.17 3.60 -3.29
CA TYR A 116 11.79 4.29 -4.52
C TYR A 116 11.50 5.77 -4.21
N SER A 117 11.61 6.69 -5.17
CA SER A 117 11.28 8.11 -4.97
C SER A 117 11.26 8.88 -6.27
N ASN A 118 10.56 10.01 -6.27
CA ASN A 118 10.47 10.97 -7.37
C ASN A 118 11.72 11.86 -7.57
N PHE A 119 12.89 11.43 -7.11
CA PHE A 119 14.15 12.16 -7.23
C PHE A 119 15.36 11.24 -7.19
N TRP A 120 16.46 11.67 -7.82
CA TRP A 120 17.75 10.97 -7.80
C TRP A 120 18.82 11.85 -7.17
N CYS A 121 19.64 11.32 -6.24
CA CYS A 121 20.79 12.07 -5.71
C CYS A 121 22.05 12.00 -6.59
N GLY A 122 22.05 11.14 -7.60
CA GLY A 122 23.21 10.95 -8.46
C GLY A 122 22.82 10.38 -9.81
N ILE A 123 23.66 10.67 -10.79
CA ILE A 123 23.61 10.09 -12.13
C ILE A 123 24.99 9.58 -12.55
N THR A 124 25.01 8.57 -13.41
CA THR A 124 26.22 8.13 -14.12
C THR A 124 26.57 9.14 -15.23
N PRO A 125 27.79 9.11 -15.78
CA PRO A 125 28.14 9.94 -16.94
C PRO A 125 27.20 9.74 -18.15
N GLN A 126 26.63 8.54 -18.27
CA GLN A 126 25.65 8.18 -19.30
C GLN A 126 24.22 8.62 -18.94
N GLY A 127 24.02 9.35 -17.84
CA GLY A 127 22.71 9.88 -17.44
C GLY A 127 21.78 8.91 -16.73
N TYR A 128 22.27 7.73 -16.33
CA TYR A 128 21.45 6.74 -15.60
C TYR A 128 21.49 6.99 -14.10
N TYR A 129 20.48 6.47 -13.40
CA TYR A 129 20.37 6.50 -11.95
C TYR A 129 21.66 6.04 -11.25
N ARG A 130 22.09 6.78 -10.21
CA ARG A 130 23.18 6.39 -9.31
C ARG A 130 22.83 6.72 -7.85
N ARG A 131 22.81 5.70 -6.98
CA ARG A 131 22.63 5.88 -5.52
C ARG A 131 23.85 6.59 -4.93
N THR A 132 23.62 7.53 -4.01
CA THR A 132 24.68 8.23 -3.27
C THR A 132 24.44 8.15 -1.75
N PRO A 133 25.47 8.40 -0.92
CA PRO A 133 25.32 8.38 0.54
C PRO A 133 24.26 9.36 1.09
N GLU A 134 24.01 10.46 0.39
CA GLU A 134 23.04 11.48 0.79
C GLU A 134 21.58 11.04 0.60
N TYR A 135 21.35 10.02 -0.25
CA TYR A 135 20.00 9.60 -0.61
C TYR A 135 19.19 9.11 0.59
N ILE A 136 19.72 8.18 1.38
CA ILE A 136 18.97 7.56 2.49
C ILE A 136 18.60 8.59 3.57
N PRO A 137 19.52 9.48 4.02
CA PRO A 137 19.16 10.52 4.98
C PRO A 137 18.07 11.48 4.51
N ILE A 138 18.07 11.86 3.23
CA ILE A 138 17.01 12.70 2.64
C ILE A 138 15.70 11.89 2.58
N ARG A 139 15.74 10.68 1.99
CA ARG A 139 14.56 9.83 1.75
C ARG A 139 13.84 9.37 3.01
N ARG A 140 14.55 9.26 4.13
CA ARG A 140 14.01 8.87 5.45
C ARG A 140 13.74 10.06 6.37
N TRP A 141 13.73 11.29 5.83
CA TRP A 141 13.55 12.54 6.60
C TRP A 141 14.52 12.69 7.79
N GLN A 142 15.68 12.02 7.76
CA GLN A 142 16.73 12.20 8.76
C GLN A 142 17.43 13.55 8.58
N ARG A 143 17.48 14.03 7.33
CA ARG A 143 17.89 15.38 6.98
C ARG A 143 16.76 16.07 6.23
N LYS A 144 16.14 17.08 6.86
CA LYS A 144 15.05 17.87 6.29
C LYS A 144 15.57 19.15 5.63
N GLY A 145 14.98 19.55 4.51
CA GLY A 145 15.34 20.76 3.77
C GLY A 145 15.00 20.67 2.29
N SER A 146 15.64 21.55 1.51
CA SER A 146 15.58 21.56 0.05
C SER A 146 16.97 21.25 -0.49
N PHE A 147 17.08 20.22 -1.33
CA PHE A 147 18.36 19.67 -1.76
C PHE A 147 18.49 19.76 -3.27
N ALA A 148 19.62 20.28 -3.74
CA ALA A 148 19.98 20.23 -5.14
C ALA A 148 20.17 18.76 -5.56
N VAL A 149 19.48 18.36 -6.62
CA VAL A 149 19.51 17.00 -7.15
C VAL A 149 19.65 17.04 -8.68
N PRO A 150 20.32 16.06 -9.30
CA PRO A 150 20.44 16.00 -10.76
C PRO A 150 19.10 15.77 -11.46
N MET A 151 18.11 15.18 -10.78
CA MET A 151 16.85 14.81 -11.42
C MET A 151 15.71 14.72 -10.40
N VAL A 152 14.57 15.30 -10.76
CA VAL A 152 13.25 15.09 -10.15
C VAL A 152 12.27 14.68 -11.24
N HIS A 153 11.24 13.93 -10.88
CA HIS A 153 10.17 13.49 -11.79
C HIS A 153 8.81 13.48 -11.09
N SER A 154 7.76 13.06 -11.79
CA SER A 154 6.39 12.82 -11.28
C SER A 154 5.62 14.07 -10.81
N THR A 155 6.14 14.86 -9.88
CA THR A 155 5.49 16.11 -9.43
C THR A 155 6.53 17.16 -9.11
N PHE A 156 6.39 18.35 -9.72
CA PHE A 156 7.25 19.49 -9.40
C PHE A 156 6.62 20.86 -9.75
N LEU A 157 7.08 21.89 -9.07
CA LEU A 157 6.78 23.29 -9.38
C LEU A 157 7.86 23.85 -10.30
N LEU A 158 7.43 24.47 -11.41
CA LEU A 158 8.29 25.14 -12.39
C LEU A 158 7.94 26.64 -12.49
N ASP A 159 8.88 27.50 -12.13
CA ASP A 159 8.71 28.95 -12.25
C ASP A 159 9.08 29.45 -13.65
N LEU A 160 8.11 29.51 -14.57
CA LEU A 160 8.33 30.00 -15.95
C LEU A 160 8.69 31.50 -16.04
N ARG A 161 8.60 32.27 -14.95
CA ARG A 161 9.02 33.69 -14.94
C ARG A 161 10.53 33.84 -14.96
N ARG A 162 11.26 32.78 -14.61
CA ARG A 162 12.72 32.81 -14.50
C ARG A 162 13.36 32.59 -15.86
N ARG A 163 14.38 33.39 -16.16
CA ARG A 163 15.16 33.26 -17.41
C ARG A 163 15.73 31.86 -17.62
N ALA A 164 16.13 31.18 -16.54
CA ALA A 164 16.64 29.82 -16.59
C ALA A 164 15.61 28.81 -17.17
N SER A 165 14.32 29.03 -16.96
CA SER A 165 13.26 28.15 -17.45
C SER A 165 13.18 28.11 -18.98
N GLY A 166 13.64 29.16 -19.67
CA GLY A 166 13.75 29.17 -21.13
C GLY A 166 14.81 28.23 -21.69
N ALA A 167 15.69 27.67 -20.84
CA ALA A 167 16.65 26.64 -21.24
C ALA A 167 16.09 25.21 -21.12
N LEU A 168 14.84 25.06 -20.66
CA LEU A 168 14.15 23.78 -20.66
C LEU A 168 13.69 23.46 -22.08
N ALA A 169 14.21 22.38 -22.64
CA ALA A 169 13.82 21.87 -23.94
C ALA A 169 13.47 20.38 -23.81
N PHE A 170 12.30 20.01 -24.32
CA PHE A 170 11.85 18.63 -24.39
C PHE A 170 12.22 17.98 -25.74
N HIS A 171 12.26 18.78 -26.81
CA HIS A 171 12.65 18.34 -28.15
C HIS A 171 13.52 19.39 -28.85
N PRO A 172 14.58 18.99 -29.60
CA PRO A 172 15.10 17.62 -29.68
C PRO A 172 15.59 17.13 -28.32
N PRO A 173 15.54 15.80 -28.05
CA PRO A 173 15.99 15.26 -26.78
C PRO A 173 17.44 15.71 -26.57
N PRO A 174 17.73 16.33 -25.43
CA PRO A 174 19.06 16.86 -25.19
C PRO A 174 20.06 15.70 -25.11
N PRO A 175 21.27 15.84 -25.68
CA PRO A 175 22.32 14.86 -25.44
C PRO A 175 22.59 14.79 -23.93
N LEU A 176 22.45 13.60 -23.35
CA LEU A 176 22.67 13.34 -21.92
C LEU A 176 24.06 13.86 -21.48
N PRO A 177 24.21 14.41 -20.26
CA PRO A 177 23.20 14.90 -19.33
C PRO A 177 23.05 16.44 -19.41
N LEU A 178 21.79 16.89 -19.50
CA LEU A 178 21.35 18.28 -19.41
C LEU A 178 22.01 19.04 -18.25
N ARG A 179 22.84 20.05 -18.57
CA ARG A 179 23.46 21.00 -17.61
C ARG A 179 22.82 22.40 -17.66
N TRP A 180 21.50 22.55 -17.64
CA TRP A 180 20.92 23.87 -17.93
C TRP A 180 20.06 24.47 -16.81
N VAL A 181 19.33 23.67 -16.02
CA VAL A 181 18.56 24.17 -14.87
C VAL A 181 18.72 23.24 -13.67
N GLN A 182 19.21 23.77 -12.55
CA GLN A 182 19.34 23.01 -11.31
C GLN A 182 17.96 22.66 -10.76
N MET A 183 17.74 21.37 -10.51
CA MET A 183 16.53 20.84 -9.90
C MET A 183 16.72 20.67 -8.39
N TYR A 184 15.62 20.73 -7.65
CA TYR A 184 15.61 20.57 -6.20
C TYR A 184 14.50 19.64 -5.75
N VAL A 185 14.74 18.93 -4.65
CA VAL A 185 13.70 18.18 -3.92
C VAL A 185 13.53 18.80 -2.53
N CYS A 186 12.29 19.03 -2.10
CA CYS A 186 11.93 19.54 -0.78
C CYS A 186 11.27 18.43 0.05
N ASN A 187 11.82 18.15 1.23
CA ASN A 187 11.26 17.19 2.19
C ASN A 187 11.00 17.81 3.57
N LYS A 188 10.74 19.13 3.61
CA LYS A 188 10.48 19.84 4.88
C LYS A 188 9.23 19.30 5.58
N ASP A 189 8.25 18.84 4.81
CA ASP A 189 7.05 18.15 5.28
C ASP A 189 6.80 16.83 4.53
N HIS A 190 5.74 16.11 4.90
CA HIS A 190 5.18 14.99 4.17
C HIS A 190 4.11 15.53 3.21
N TYR A 191 4.40 15.48 1.91
CA TYR A 191 3.58 16.16 0.90
C TYR A 191 2.56 15.25 0.22
N GLY A 192 2.79 13.94 0.23
CA GLY A 192 1.97 12.99 -0.48
C GLY A 192 2.66 11.66 -0.70
N TYR A 193 2.04 10.83 -1.52
CA TYR A 193 2.49 9.48 -1.84
C TYR A 193 2.79 9.32 -3.32
N LEU A 194 3.72 8.42 -3.61
CA LEU A 194 4.12 7.97 -4.94
C LEU A 194 4.05 6.44 -4.95
N PRO A 195 3.15 5.86 -5.74
CA PRO A 195 3.11 4.42 -5.99
C PRO A 195 4.41 3.91 -6.60
N VAL A 196 4.69 2.63 -6.41
CA VAL A 196 5.91 2.01 -6.95
C VAL A 196 5.53 1.39 -8.28
N PRO A 197 6.33 1.62 -9.34
CA PRO A 197 6.02 1.06 -10.64
C PRO A 197 5.81 -0.44 -10.64
N LEU A 198 4.70 -0.82 -11.26
CA LEU A 198 4.36 -2.20 -11.56
C LEU A 198 5.47 -2.83 -12.40
N GLN A 199 5.76 -4.10 -12.12
CA GLN A 199 6.57 -4.92 -12.99
C GLN A 199 5.82 -5.20 -14.31
N PRO A 200 6.52 -5.50 -15.41
CA PRO A 200 5.90 -5.74 -16.71
C PRO A 200 4.82 -6.83 -16.73
N GLU A 201 4.88 -7.76 -15.77
CA GLU A 201 3.95 -8.88 -15.63
C GLU A 201 2.72 -8.55 -14.78
N GLN A 202 2.67 -7.37 -14.15
CA GLN A 202 1.60 -6.96 -13.24
C GLN A 202 0.54 -6.10 -13.93
N THR A 203 -0.71 -6.18 -13.48
CA THR A 203 -1.83 -5.37 -13.99
C THR A 203 -2.26 -4.28 -13.00
N LEU A 204 -3.02 -3.28 -13.46
CA LEU A 204 -3.52 -2.18 -12.61
C LEU A 204 -4.49 -2.66 -11.52
N GLU A 205 -5.30 -3.68 -11.82
CA GLU A 205 -6.18 -4.31 -10.84
C GLU A 205 -5.38 -4.93 -9.67
N GLU A 206 -4.12 -5.28 -9.91
CA GLU A 206 -3.21 -5.80 -8.89
C GLU A 206 -2.60 -4.69 -8.01
N GLU A 207 -2.74 -3.41 -8.39
CA GLU A 207 -2.29 -2.22 -7.65
C GLU A 207 -3.33 -1.69 -6.65
N GLU A 208 -4.64 -1.96 -6.89
CA GLU A 208 -5.76 -1.45 -6.08
C GLU A 208 -5.68 -1.79 -4.59
N GLU A 209 -4.87 -2.77 -4.20
CA GLU A 209 -4.71 -3.21 -2.82
C GLU A 209 -3.73 -2.36 -1.99
N ILE A 210 -3.11 -1.33 -2.59
CA ILE A 210 -2.22 -0.41 -1.87
C ILE A 210 -3.06 0.63 -1.12
N SER A 211 -3.41 0.31 0.12
CA SER A 211 -4.12 1.21 1.03
C SER A 211 -3.26 2.41 1.42
N PHE A 212 -3.36 3.49 0.65
CA PHE A 212 -3.11 4.84 1.17
C PHE A 212 -4.39 5.28 1.90
N THR A 213 -4.26 5.85 3.09
CA THR A 213 -5.38 6.43 3.84
C THR A 213 -5.78 7.75 3.19
N MET A 214 -6.41 7.68 2.02
CA MET A 214 -7.00 8.82 1.33
C MET A 214 -8.52 8.66 1.38
N GLU A 215 -9.21 9.71 1.83
CA GLU A 215 -10.66 9.73 1.79
C GLU A 215 -11.14 9.69 0.34
N PRO A 216 -12.11 8.82 0.00
CA PRO A 216 -12.71 8.81 -1.33
C PRO A 216 -13.24 10.20 -1.71
N SER A 217 -13.15 10.53 -3.00
CA SER A 217 -13.75 11.76 -3.50
C SER A 217 -15.25 11.77 -3.22
N ARG A 218 -15.75 12.83 -2.59
CA ARG A 218 -17.20 13.04 -2.39
C ARG A 218 -17.99 13.23 -3.70
N HIS A 219 -17.29 13.39 -4.81
CA HIS A 219 -17.86 13.67 -6.13
C HIS A 219 -17.90 12.43 -7.04
N ILE A 220 -17.19 11.36 -6.66
CA ILE A 220 -17.17 10.11 -7.41
C ILE A 220 -17.63 8.97 -6.50
N HIS A 221 -18.67 8.26 -6.93
CA HIS A 221 -19.12 7.06 -6.24
C HIS A 221 -18.74 5.83 -7.06
N THR A 222 -17.79 5.04 -6.55
CA THR A 222 -17.52 3.70 -7.07
C THR A 222 -18.51 2.71 -6.46
N LEU A 223 -18.92 1.70 -7.22
CA LEU A 223 -19.73 0.61 -6.68
C LEU A 223 -18.90 -0.12 -5.60
N PRO A 224 -19.42 -0.31 -4.38
CA PRO A 224 -18.75 -1.10 -3.36
C PRO A 224 -18.49 -2.51 -3.90
N LYS A 225 -17.27 -3.04 -3.72
CA LYS A 225 -17.01 -4.45 -3.98
C LYS A 225 -17.93 -5.30 -3.08
N GLU A 226 -18.56 -6.32 -3.66
CA GLU A 226 -19.29 -7.29 -2.85
C GLU A 226 -18.33 -7.96 -1.87
N GLN A 227 -18.62 -7.85 -0.58
CA GLN A 227 -17.74 -8.39 0.45
C GLN A 227 -18.01 -9.88 0.64
N GLY A 228 -16.96 -10.69 0.52
CA GLY A 228 -17.00 -12.13 0.69
C GLY A 228 -16.04 -12.62 1.77
N LYS A 229 -16.10 -13.93 2.07
CA LYS A 229 -15.23 -14.60 3.05
C LYS A 229 -14.11 -15.41 2.40
N MET A 230 -13.80 -15.21 1.12
CA MET A 230 -12.70 -15.90 0.41
C MET A 230 -12.73 -17.44 0.49
N GLY A 231 -13.90 -18.05 0.69
CA GLY A 231 -14.03 -19.51 0.90
C GLY A 231 -13.84 -20.00 2.34
N PHE A 232 -13.58 -19.10 3.30
CA PHE A 232 -13.58 -19.38 4.73
C PHE A 232 -15.00 -19.31 5.32
N ASP A 233 -15.25 -20.06 6.39
CA ASP A 233 -16.52 -19.99 7.11
C ASP A 233 -16.67 -18.67 7.88
N GLU A 234 -15.55 -18.18 8.42
CA GLU A 234 -15.45 -16.90 9.11
C GLU A 234 -14.06 -16.28 8.96
N ILE A 235 -14.03 -14.95 8.94
CA ILE A 235 -12.80 -14.17 8.99
C ILE A 235 -12.87 -13.29 10.23
N PHE A 236 -11.98 -13.51 11.19
CA PHE A 236 -11.96 -12.75 12.44
C PHE A 236 -10.93 -11.62 12.37
N LEU A 237 -11.32 -10.41 12.77
CA LEU A 237 -10.43 -9.28 12.99
C LEU A 237 -10.30 -9.02 14.49
N ILE A 238 -9.14 -9.34 15.07
CA ILE A 238 -8.82 -9.05 16.47
C ILE A 238 -8.44 -7.58 16.61
N ASN A 239 -9.17 -6.85 17.45
CA ASN A 239 -8.88 -5.45 17.74
C ASN A 239 -9.13 -5.12 19.21
N LEU A 240 -8.23 -4.34 19.81
CA LEU A 240 -8.46 -3.79 21.13
C LEU A 240 -9.53 -2.69 21.06
N LYS A 241 -10.56 -2.78 21.90
CA LYS A 241 -11.68 -1.80 21.94
C LYS A 241 -11.25 -0.34 21.96
N ARG A 242 -10.15 -0.02 22.66
CA ARG A 242 -9.59 1.33 22.77
C ARG A 242 -8.83 1.83 21.53
N ARG A 243 -8.57 0.97 20.54
CA ARG A 243 -7.81 1.27 19.31
C ARG A 243 -8.75 1.42 18.11
N SER A 244 -9.65 2.40 18.19
CA SER A 244 -10.53 2.76 17.07
C SER A 244 -9.74 3.20 15.84
N ASP A 245 -8.62 3.90 16.04
CA ASP A 245 -7.68 4.31 14.97
C ASP A 245 -7.26 3.13 14.08
N ARG A 246 -6.90 1.99 14.70
CA ARG A 246 -6.49 0.79 13.97
C ARG A 246 -7.67 0.02 13.39
N ARG A 247 -8.77 -0.04 14.14
CA ARG A 247 -10.01 -0.68 13.70
C ARG A 247 -10.53 -0.04 12.41
N ASP A 248 -10.70 1.27 12.43
CA ASP A 248 -11.29 2.01 11.32
C ASP A 248 -10.42 1.86 10.07
N ARG A 249 -9.09 1.98 10.22
CA ARG A 249 -8.12 1.68 9.15
C ARG A 249 -8.30 0.27 8.58
N MET A 250 -8.38 -0.75 9.44
CA MET A 250 -8.52 -2.13 8.98
C MET A 250 -9.85 -2.41 8.31
N LEU A 251 -10.96 -1.85 8.82
CA LEU A 251 -12.27 -1.98 8.20
C LEU A 251 -12.29 -1.34 6.80
N THR A 252 -11.65 -0.17 6.64
CA THR A 252 -11.46 0.45 5.32
C THR A 252 -10.64 -0.46 4.41
N SER A 253 -9.49 -0.98 4.87
CA SER A 253 -8.66 -1.88 4.06
C SER A 253 -9.41 -3.16 3.65
N LEU A 254 -10.15 -3.78 4.56
CA LEU A 254 -10.95 -4.97 4.27
C LEU A 254 -12.07 -4.68 3.28
N SER A 255 -12.74 -3.53 3.40
CA SER A 255 -13.75 -3.10 2.43
C SER A 255 -13.17 -2.90 1.03
N VAL A 256 -11.97 -2.32 0.91
CA VAL A 256 -11.27 -2.15 -0.39
C VAL A 256 -10.89 -3.50 -0.99
N LEU A 257 -10.54 -4.48 -0.15
CA LEU A 257 -10.22 -5.85 -0.56
C LEU A 257 -11.46 -6.71 -0.82
N GLY A 258 -12.68 -6.21 -0.55
CA GLY A 258 -13.90 -7.03 -0.64
C GLY A 258 -13.96 -8.15 0.40
N ILE A 259 -13.32 -7.97 1.56
CA ILE A 259 -13.27 -8.97 2.63
C ILE A 259 -14.29 -8.63 3.72
N ASN A 260 -15.23 -9.53 3.95
CA ASN A 260 -16.15 -9.47 5.08
C ASN A 260 -15.50 -10.13 6.31
N ALA A 261 -15.31 -9.37 7.39
CA ALA A 261 -14.72 -9.88 8.62
C ALA A 261 -15.56 -9.54 9.85
N THR A 262 -15.63 -10.47 10.78
CA THR A 262 -16.23 -10.31 12.09
C THR A 262 -15.22 -9.68 13.06
N LEU A 263 -15.58 -8.52 13.61
CA LEU A 263 -14.78 -7.85 14.63
C LEU A 263 -14.83 -8.63 15.95
N THR A 264 -13.67 -9.04 16.44
CA THR A 264 -13.50 -9.74 17.71
C THR A 264 -12.78 -8.84 18.70
N GLU A 265 -13.42 -8.57 19.84
CA GLU A 265 -12.81 -7.75 20.91
C GLU A 265 -11.59 -8.49 21.51
N ALA A 266 -10.43 -7.87 21.39
CA ALA A 266 -9.19 -8.38 21.94
C ALA A 266 -9.13 -8.15 23.46
N VAL A 267 -8.49 -9.07 24.17
CA VAL A 267 -8.24 -8.96 25.61
C VAL A 267 -7.15 -7.93 25.85
N ASP A 268 -7.49 -6.86 26.57
CA ASP A 268 -6.50 -5.86 26.96
C ASP A 268 -5.60 -6.37 28.08
N GLY A 269 -4.44 -6.91 27.69
CA GLY A 269 -3.41 -7.33 28.62
C GLY A 269 -3.00 -6.26 29.64
N LYS A 270 -3.05 -4.97 29.29
CA LYS A 270 -2.71 -3.88 30.23
C LYS A 270 -3.77 -3.69 31.33
N ALA A 271 -5.02 -4.07 31.06
CA ALA A 271 -6.11 -4.01 32.02
C ALA A 271 -6.15 -5.25 32.93
N LEU A 272 -5.47 -6.34 32.57
CA LEU A 272 -5.40 -7.55 33.37
C LEU A 272 -4.50 -7.35 34.60
N ASN A 273 -5.01 -7.69 35.78
CA ASN A 273 -4.25 -7.78 37.02
C ASN A 273 -3.99 -9.23 37.45
N SER A 274 -3.12 -9.43 38.44
CA SER A 274 -2.71 -10.78 38.87
C SER A 274 -3.87 -11.60 39.47
N SER A 275 -4.78 -10.97 40.21
CA SER A 275 -5.96 -11.65 40.76
C SER A 275 -6.92 -12.15 39.68
N GLN A 276 -7.07 -11.41 38.57
CA GLN A 276 -7.90 -11.85 37.43
C GLN A 276 -7.28 -13.06 36.73
N LEU A 277 -5.96 -13.05 36.50
CA LEU A 277 -5.26 -14.18 35.90
C LEU A 277 -5.40 -15.44 36.78
N GLN A 278 -5.22 -15.29 38.09
CA GLN A 278 -5.40 -16.37 39.05
C GLN A 278 -6.85 -16.89 39.08
N ALA A 279 -7.85 -16.00 39.02
CA ALA A 279 -9.26 -16.37 38.92
C ALA A 279 -9.60 -17.11 37.62
N MET A 280 -8.87 -16.83 36.54
CA MET A 280 -8.96 -17.55 35.27
C MET A 280 -8.18 -18.88 35.27
N GLY A 281 -7.45 -19.19 36.34
CA GLY A 281 -6.59 -20.37 36.43
C GLY A 281 -5.37 -20.31 35.50
N ILE A 282 -4.93 -19.09 35.15
CA ILE A 282 -3.79 -18.87 34.25
C ILE A 282 -2.54 -18.66 35.10
N ASP A 283 -1.64 -19.62 35.04
CA ASP A 283 -0.33 -19.56 35.67
C ASP A 283 0.79 -19.61 34.62
N MET A 284 1.83 -18.81 34.84
CA MET A 284 3.00 -18.87 33.98
C MET A 284 3.79 -20.15 34.26
N LEU A 285 4.10 -20.92 33.21
CA LEU A 285 4.86 -22.16 33.35
C LEU A 285 6.19 -21.90 34.08
N PRO A 286 6.46 -22.58 35.21
CA PRO A 286 7.67 -22.35 35.99
C PRO A 286 8.94 -22.55 35.15
N GLY A 287 9.81 -21.54 35.15
CA GLY A 287 11.06 -21.58 34.41
C GLY A 287 10.93 -21.29 32.90
N TYR A 288 9.72 -21.05 32.38
CA TYR A 288 9.56 -20.63 31.00
C TYR A 288 10.27 -19.29 30.76
N LYS A 289 11.11 -19.28 29.74
CA LYS A 289 11.70 -18.07 29.17
C LYS A 289 11.58 -18.19 27.66
N ASP A 290 11.28 -17.07 27.04
CA ASP A 290 11.34 -16.98 25.59
C ASP A 290 12.77 -17.30 25.10
N PRO A 291 12.96 -18.20 24.12
CA PRO A 291 14.27 -18.69 23.73
C PRO A 291 15.17 -17.68 22.99
N TYR A 292 14.62 -16.53 22.54
CA TYR A 292 15.39 -15.51 21.82
C TYR A 292 15.68 -14.27 22.66
N SER A 293 14.78 -13.94 23.60
CA SER A 293 14.85 -12.74 24.42
C SER A 293 15.03 -13.02 25.91
N GLU A 294 15.02 -14.30 26.31
CA GLU A 294 15.28 -14.80 27.67
C GLU A 294 14.38 -14.19 28.77
N ARG A 295 13.26 -13.63 28.35
CA ARG A 295 12.29 -12.92 29.21
C ARG A 295 11.02 -13.74 29.36
N VAL A 296 10.32 -13.44 30.44
CA VAL A 296 8.98 -13.96 30.69
C VAL A 296 7.95 -13.22 29.83
N LEU A 297 6.77 -13.83 29.66
CA LEU A 297 5.66 -13.20 28.94
C LEU A 297 5.20 -11.92 29.66
N THR A 298 5.05 -10.86 28.89
CA THR A 298 4.43 -9.61 29.31
C THR A 298 2.92 -9.77 29.40
N ARG A 299 2.25 -8.91 30.17
CA ARG A 299 0.78 -8.90 30.22
C ARG A 299 0.15 -8.65 28.85
N GLY A 300 0.81 -7.87 27.99
CA GLY A 300 0.39 -7.65 26.61
C GLY A 300 0.41 -8.93 25.78
N GLU A 301 1.49 -9.72 25.88
CA GLU A 301 1.61 -11.03 25.22
C GLU A 301 0.56 -12.02 25.74
N ILE A 302 0.24 -11.99 27.05
CA ILE A 302 -0.87 -12.78 27.62
C ILE A 302 -2.22 -12.35 27.02
N GLY A 303 -2.49 -11.04 26.93
CA GLY A 303 -3.72 -10.52 26.33
C GLY A 303 -3.86 -10.91 24.85
N CYS A 304 -2.76 -10.83 24.09
CA CYS A 304 -2.70 -11.32 22.71
C CYS A 304 -3.09 -12.80 22.65
N PHE A 305 -2.40 -13.66 23.40
CA PHE A 305 -2.70 -15.10 23.46
C PHE A 305 -4.17 -15.38 23.80
N LEU A 306 -4.71 -14.72 24.83
CA LEU A 306 -6.11 -14.92 25.24
C LEU A 306 -7.12 -14.51 24.16
N SER A 307 -6.78 -13.50 23.35
CA SER A 307 -7.61 -13.07 22.21
C SER A 307 -7.70 -14.18 21.15
N HIS A 308 -6.56 -14.79 20.81
CA HIS A 308 -6.53 -15.93 19.87
C HIS A 308 -7.19 -17.19 20.47
N HIS A 309 -6.91 -17.50 21.73
CA HIS A 309 -7.52 -18.61 22.44
C HIS A 309 -9.06 -18.52 22.49
N ASN A 310 -9.60 -17.30 22.63
CA ASN A 310 -11.04 -17.08 22.55
C ASN A 310 -11.62 -17.38 21.16
N ILE A 311 -10.87 -17.16 20.08
CA ILE A 311 -11.28 -17.56 18.73
C ILE A 311 -11.22 -19.08 18.58
N TRP A 312 -10.18 -19.75 19.09
CA TRP A 312 -10.09 -21.22 19.00
C TRP A 312 -11.31 -21.90 19.64
N LYS A 313 -11.77 -21.39 20.79
CA LYS A 313 -13.03 -21.84 21.44
C LYS A 313 -14.29 -21.53 20.64
N GLN A 314 -14.28 -20.53 19.76
CA GLN A 314 -15.41 -20.23 18.87
C GLN A 314 -15.41 -21.15 17.65
N VAL A 315 -14.25 -21.52 17.13
CA VAL A 315 -14.10 -22.50 16.04
C VAL A 315 -14.61 -23.87 16.48
N GLN A 316 -14.32 -24.25 17.73
CA GLN A 316 -14.82 -25.46 18.36
C GLN A 316 -15.63 -25.12 19.63
N PRO A 317 -16.91 -24.75 19.49
CA PRO A 317 -17.74 -24.46 20.65
C PRO A 317 -17.93 -25.73 21.51
N PRO A 318 -17.88 -25.62 22.84
CA PRO A 318 -18.17 -26.76 23.71
C PRO A 318 -19.62 -27.21 23.49
N SER A 319 -19.83 -28.53 23.31
CA SER A 319 -21.11 -29.15 22.97
C SER A 319 -22.21 -29.07 24.06
N VAL A 320 -22.08 -28.14 25.02
CA VAL A 320 -22.79 -28.17 26.31
C VAL A 320 -24.07 -27.32 26.30
N ASN A 321 -24.30 -26.46 25.31
CA ASN A 321 -25.53 -25.65 25.22
C ASN A 321 -26.35 -25.96 23.95
N LEU A 322 -27.29 -26.89 24.10
CA LEU A 322 -28.26 -27.38 23.10
C LEU A 322 -29.29 -26.34 22.62
N SER A 323 -29.17 -25.06 22.97
CA SER A 323 -30.18 -24.03 22.65
C SER A 323 -29.82 -23.11 21.49
N VAL A 324 -28.56 -23.10 21.03
CA VAL A 324 -28.14 -22.40 19.81
C VAL A 324 -27.23 -23.34 19.04
N GLN A 325 -27.65 -23.76 17.85
CA GLN A 325 -26.83 -24.53 16.92
C GLN A 325 -25.68 -23.64 16.40
N GLN A 326 -24.63 -23.47 17.19
CA GLN A 326 -23.37 -22.96 16.65
C GLN A 326 -22.74 -24.09 15.83
N GLN A 327 -22.69 -23.88 14.53
CA GLN A 327 -22.09 -24.80 13.58
C GLN A 327 -20.56 -24.75 13.74
N ASP A 328 -19.92 -25.92 13.83
CA ASP A 328 -18.46 -26.02 13.84
C ASP A 328 -17.88 -25.35 12.59
N LEU A 329 -16.97 -24.39 12.78
CA LEU A 329 -16.27 -23.73 11.69
C LEU A 329 -15.13 -24.64 11.23
N GLN A 330 -15.15 -25.05 9.95
CA GLN A 330 -14.17 -25.98 9.39
C GLN A 330 -12.84 -25.29 9.12
N GLN A 331 -12.89 -24.08 8.58
CA GLN A 331 -11.71 -23.25 8.31
C GLN A 331 -12.01 -21.77 8.50
N VAL A 332 -11.14 -21.09 9.23
CA VAL A 332 -11.26 -19.66 9.52
C VAL A 332 -9.97 -18.93 9.23
N LEU A 333 -10.07 -17.67 8.85
CA LEU A 333 -8.93 -16.75 8.78
C LEU A 333 -8.95 -15.84 10.00
N VAL A 334 -7.83 -15.69 10.68
CA VAL A 334 -7.66 -14.78 11.82
C VAL A 334 -6.65 -13.70 11.43
N LEU A 335 -7.01 -12.44 11.67
CA LEU A 335 -6.20 -11.26 11.36
C LEU A 335 -6.13 -10.33 12.58
N GLU A 336 -4.97 -9.77 12.86
CA GLU A 336 -4.75 -8.72 13.86
C GLU A 336 -4.93 -7.31 13.26
N ASP A 337 -5.20 -6.32 14.12
CA ASP A 337 -5.49 -4.93 13.71
C ASP A 337 -4.30 -4.12 13.17
N ASP A 338 -3.09 -4.67 13.20
CA ASP A 338 -1.87 -4.04 12.69
C ASP A 338 -1.28 -4.72 11.45
N VAL A 339 -2.00 -5.69 10.88
CA VAL A 339 -1.68 -6.24 9.56
C VAL A 339 -1.63 -5.14 8.49
N ARG A 340 -0.71 -5.34 7.53
CA ARG A 340 -0.64 -4.66 6.25
C ARG A 340 -0.69 -5.73 5.16
N PHE A 341 -1.62 -5.58 4.23
CA PHE A 341 -1.77 -6.51 3.12
C PHE A 341 -0.74 -6.21 2.03
N GLU A 342 -0.21 -7.26 1.43
CA GLU A 342 0.58 -7.15 0.21
C GLU A 342 -0.34 -7.05 -1.01
N PRO A 343 0.14 -6.52 -2.15
CA PRO A 343 -0.60 -6.58 -3.40
C PRO A 343 -1.04 -8.01 -3.74
N ARG A 344 -2.27 -8.13 -4.23
CA ARG A 344 -2.94 -9.39 -4.60
C ARG A 344 -3.14 -10.34 -3.42
N PHE A 345 -3.17 -9.85 -2.18
CA PHE A 345 -3.41 -10.68 -1.02
C PHE A 345 -4.67 -11.53 -1.18
N HIS A 346 -5.79 -10.94 -1.62
CA HIS A 346 -7.05 -11.65 -1.75
C HIS A 346 -6.94 -12.81 -2.75
N SER A 347 -6.51 -12.54 -3.99
CA SER A 347 -6.41 -13.57 -5.03
C SER A 347 -5.32 -14.59 -4.73
N ARG A 348 -4.16 -14.18 -4.19
CA ARG A 348 -3.08 -15.10 -3.79
C ARG A 348 -3.53 -16.05 -2.71
N LEU A 349 -4.27 -15.58 -1.70
CA LEU A 349 -4.75 -16.44 -0.62
C LEU A 349 -5.81 -17.42 -1.13
N VAL A 350 -6.75 -16.97 -1.96
CA VAL A 350 -7.75 -17.87 -2.58
C VAL A 350 -7.06 -18.96 -3.39
N THR A 351 -6.15 -18.61 -4.31
CA THR A 351 -5.40 -19.57 -5.12
C THR A 351 -4.53 -20.50 -4.28
N LEU A 352 -3.93 -20.01 -3.19
CA LEU A 352 -3.19 -20.86 -2.25
C LEU A 352 -4.10 -21.92 -1.63
N MET A 353 -5.26 -21.52 -1.11
CA MET A 353 -6.20 -22.44 -0.48
C MET A 353 -6.80 -23.45 -1.47
N GLU A 354 -7.09 -23.05 -2.71
CA GLU A 354 -7.49 -23.96 -3.80
C GLU A 354 -6.40 -25.00 -4.10
N ASN A 355 -5.13 -24.59 -4.12
CA ASN A 355 -4.00 -25.50 -4.32
C ASN A 355 -3.82 -26.47 -3.15
N VAL A 356 -3.94 -25.99 -1.91
CA VAL A 356 -3.92 -26.83 -0.70
C VAL A 356 -5.01 -27.90 -0.77
N GLN A 357 -6.23 -27.53 -1.16
CA GLN A 357 -7.33 -28.47 -1.33
C GLN A 357 -7.09 -29.45 -2.49
N ARG A 358 -6.62 -28.98 -3.64
CA ARG A 358 -6.34 -29.79 -4.83
C ARG A 358 -5.30 -30.88 -4.58
N VAL A 359 -4.27 -30.56 -3.78
CA VAL A 359 -3.21 -31.52 -3.41
C VAL A 359 -3.68 -32.47 -2.30
N GLY A 360 -4.77 -32.13 -1.58
CA GLY A 360 -5.22 -32.89 -0.41
C GLY A 360 -4.21 -32.79 0.73
N LEU A 361 -3.59 -31.63 0.91
CA LEU A 361 -2.63 -31.40 1.99
C LEU A 361 -3.38 -31.41 3.33
N GLU A 362 -2.94 -32.25 4.26
CA GLU A 362 -3.40 -32.22 5.65
C GLU A 362 -2.69 -31.07 6.40
N TRP A 363 -3.45 -30.15 6.98
CA TRP A 363 -2.90 -28.99 7.69
C TRP A 363 -3.76 -28.60 8.90
N ASP A 364 -3.09 -28.03 9.91
CA ASP A 364 -3.74 -27.52 11.12
C ASP A 364 -3.79 -25.99 11.15
N LEU A 365 -2.68 -25.36 10.78
CA LEU A 365 -2.51 -23.91 10.78
C LEU A 365 -1.59 -23.49 9.64
N ILE A 366 -2.00 -22.48 8.89
CA ILE A 366 -1.20 -21.86 7.82
C ILE A 366 -0.97 -20.38 8.19
N TYR A 367 0.28 -19.97 8.37
CA TYR A 367 0.59 -18.56 8.57
C TYR A 367 0.37 -17.75 7.29
N VAL A 368 -0.38 -16.65 7.39
CA VAL A 368 -0.48 -15.64 6.32
C VAL A 368 0.30 -14.37 6.63
N GLY A 369 0.72 -14.19 7.89
CA GLY A 369 1.63 -13.14 8.31
C GLY A 369 2.39 -13.53 9.57
N ARG A 370 3.72 -13.47 9.52
CA ARG A 370 4.63 -13.79 10.65
C ARG A 370 5.99 -13.13 10.50
N LYS A 371 6.76 -13.09 11.58
CA LYS A 371 8.18 -12.73 11.58
C LYS A 371 9.06 -13.96 11.71
N ARG A 372 9.84 -14.21 10.66
CA ARG A 372 10.95 -15.18 10.69
C ARG A 372 12.06 -14.67 11.60
N LEU A 373 12.51 -15.50 12.55
CA LEU A 373 13.63 -15.13 13.41
C LEU A 373 14.98 -15.55 12.83
N GLN A 374 15.00 -16.59 12.01
CA GLN A 374 16.14 -16.97 11.19
C GLN A 374 15.80 -16.76 9.71
N VAL A 375 16.71 -16.07 9.00
CA VAL A 375 16.56 -15.79 7.57
C VAL A 375 17.77 -16.20 6.74
N LYS A 376 18.85 -16.70 7.38
CA LYS A 376 20.06 -17.13 6.67
C LYS A 376 19.83 -18.40 5.86
N GLU A 377 19.00 -19.31 6.37
CA GLU A 377 18.66 -20.55 5.70
C GLU A 377 17.23 -20.48 5.14
N PRO A 378 17.00 -20.98 3.92
CA PRO A 378 15.67 -21.05 3.35
C PRO A 378 14.84 -22.11 4.08
N GLU A 379 13.58 -21.80 4.34
CA GLU A 379 12.63 -22.78 4.87
C GLU A 379 12.28 -23.81 3.80
N ARG A 380 11.91 -25.01 4.25
CA ARG A 380 11.58 -26.12 3.34
C ARG A 380 10.22 -25.90 2.70
N SER A 381 10.17 -25.90 1.36
CA SER A 381 8.91 -25.86 0.62
C SER A 381 8.01 -27.07 0.92
N VAL A 382 6.70 -26.82 0.95
CA VAL A 382 5.70 -27.88 0.99
C VAL A 382 5.55 -28.46 -0.42
N GLU A 383 5.59 -29.79 -0.53
CA GLU A 383 5.50 -30.45 -1.83
C GLU A 383 4.11 -30.28 -2.45
N GLY A 384 4.05 -29.96 -3.75
CA GLY A 384 2.80 -29.82 -4.50
C GLY A 384 2.08 -28.48 -4.36
N VAL A 385 2.41 -27.66 -3.36
CA VAL A 385 1.80 -26.34 -3.14
C VAL A 385 2.85 -25.24 -3.27
N GLY A 386 2.79 -24.48 -4.37
CA GLY A 386 3.64 -23.31 -4.59
C GLY A 386 3.41 -22.24 -3.50
N ASP A 387 4.47 -21.50 -3.18
CA ASP A 387 4.47 -20.42 -2.18
C ASP A 387 4.13 -20.82 -0.73
N LEU A 388 4.10 -22.13 -0.42
CA LEU A 388 3.94 -22.65 0.93
C LEU A 388 5.23 -23.31 1.43
N VAL A 389 5.58 -23.04 2.68
CA VAL A 389 6.78 -23.58 3.34
C VAL A 389 6.42 -24.12 4.73
N HIS A 390 7.20 -25.09 5.21
CA HIS A 390 7.19 -25.48 6.61
C HIS A 390 7.92 -24.39 7.41
N PRO A 391 7.21 -23.68 8.31
CA PRO A 391 7.81 -22.55 9.02
C PRO A 391 8.79 -23.03 10.08
N ASP A 392 9.94 -22.37 10.17
CA ASP A 392 10.83 -22.48 11.32
C ASP A 392 10.28 -21.65 12.50
N TYR A 393 11.06 -21.56 13.58
CA TYR A 393 10.71 -20.75 14.74
C TYR A 393 10.39 -19.30 14.33
N SER A 394 9.19 -18.86 14.70
CA SER A 394 8.58 -17.62 14.22
C SER A 394 7.93 -16.84 15.34
N TYR A 395 7.93 -15.53 15.18
CA TYR A 395 7.18 -14.59 16.01
C TYR A 395 5.99 -14.00 15.29
N TRP A 396 5.13 -13.40 16.10
CA TRP A 396 3.92 -12.69 15.71
C TRP A 396 2.84 -13.59 15.13
N THR A 397 1.62 -13.39 15.61
CA THR A 397 0.40 -14.08 15.16
C THR A 397 -0.48 -13.17 14.31
N LEU A 398 0.17 -12.27 13.54
CA LEU A 398 -0.47 -11.21 12.75
C LEU A 398 -1.64 -11.73 11.92
N GLY A 399 -1.46 -12.88 11.29
CA GLY A 399 -2.58 -13.60 10.70
C GLY A 399 -2.27 -15.03 10.33
N TYR A 400 -3.28 -15.89 10.42
CA TYR A 400 -3.19 -17.29 10.07
C TYR A 400 -4.57 -17.86 9.68
N VAL A 401 -4.55 -18.90 8.86
CA VAL A 401 -5.69 -19.79 8.65
C VAL A 401 -5.63 -20.91 9.68
N LEU A 402 -6.77 -21.25 10.28
CA LEU A 402 -6.91 -22.32 11.27
C LEU A 402 -8.00 -23.29 10.84
N SER A 403 -7.66 -24.58 10.79
CA SER A 403 -8.63 -25.64 10.59
C SER A 403 -9.28 -26.06 11.91
N LEU A 404 -10.43 -26.72 11.83
CA LEU A 404 -11.09 -27.30 13.00
C LEU A 404 -10.22 -28.32 13.74
N SER A 405 -9.45 -29.13 13.00
CA SER A 405 -8.49 -30.07 13.62
C SER A 405 -7.35 -29.33 14.32
N GLY A 406 -6.87 -28.22 13.75
CA GLY A 406 -5.86 -27.37 14.36
C GLY A 406 -6.37 -26.73 15.66
N ALA A 407 -7.57 -26.17 15.64
CA ALA A 407 -8.20 -25.60 16.83
C ALA A 407 -8.34 -26.64 17.95
N ARG A 408 -8.80 -27.86 17.60
CA ARG A 408 -8.89 -29.00 18.53
C ARG A 408 -7.54 -29.33 19.16
N LYS A 409 -6.48 -29.44 18.36
CA LYS A 409 -5.12 -29.74 18.85
C LYS A 409 -4.62 -28.66 19.79
N LEU A 410 -4.81 -27.39 19.45
CA LEU A 410 -4.39 -26.26 20.29
C LEU A 410 -5.13 -26.23 21.64
N LEU A 411 -6.44 -26.45 21.64
CA LEU A 411 -7.23 -26.48 22.88
C LEU A 411 -6.94 -27.72 23.74
N GLN A 412 -6.68 -28.86 23.13
CA GLN A 412 -6.33 -30.10 23.85
C GLN A 412 -5.02 -30.01 24.62
N ALA A 413 -4.10 -29.15 24.20
CA ALA A 413 -2.85 -28.90 24.91
C ALA A 413 -3.07 -28.28 26.31
N ARG A 414 -4.28 -27.77 26.59
CA ARG A 414 -4.61 -26.99 27.81
C ARG A 414 -3.55 -25.90 28.06
N PRO A 415 -3.33 -25.04 27.06
CA PRO A 415 -2.23 -24.09 27.04
C PRO A 415 -2.34 -22.98 28.10
#